data_AF-A0A359E9Z3-F1
#
_entry.id   AF-A0A359E9Z3-F1
#
_cell.length_a   1.000
_cell.length_b   1.000
_cell.length_c   1.000
_cell.angle_alpha   90.00
_cell.angle_beta   90.00
_cell.angle_gamma   90.00
#
_symmetry.space_group_name_H-M   'P 1'
#
loop_
_entity.id
_entity.type
_entity.pdbx_description
1 polymer ?
#
loop_
_entity_poly.entity_id
_entity_poly.type
_entity_poly.pdbx_seq_one_letter_code
_entity_poly.pdbx_strand_id
1 'polypeptide(L)'
;MDKQQATQHVLDRLNAGYMPDEVIRELSRLLNASPEIVRRFVDHVIATQSEAAPPTPNPADEEDDRPDWMRSMASEAQPEHQPEPISNQPRSFAMNGDLPPGLQALMDEDSLDAVAPAVESAQGLRDLPKDDLPTQAQFVAPSAETENSEAENQTQKVDLEELAEYVLLQLSRKRRHNDIVEAVCNHTGWHWNKAQRFVARVKTKNHDKLQSGQNRVLIFIGIGIILIGLVIAINGIAGIVNYAKLAALAKTNPAVLLNVSPQAIIFSLAASITGIGMIIGGAYGIGRSLANQ
;
A
#
# COMPACT_ATOMS: atom_id res chain seq x y z
N MET A 1 -9.36 25.16 13.88
CA MET A 1 -10.30 24.06 13.60
C MET A 1 -10.44 23.27 14.88
N ASP A 2 -11.66 23.07 15.36
CA ASP A 2 -11.87 22.31 16.60
C ASP A 2 -11.77 20.79 16.35
N LYS A 3 -11.75 19.99 17.43
CA LYS A 3 -11.63 18.52 17.36
C LYS A 3 -12.80 17.89 16.59
N GLN A 4 -14.02 18.40 16.76
CA GLN A 4 -15.21 17.85 16.11
C GLN A 4 -15.22 18.10 14.60
N GLN A 5 -14.83 19.30 14.18
CA GLN A 5 -14.62 19.67 12.78
C GLN A 5 -13.51 18.83 12.14
N ALA A 6 -12.43 18.55 12.89
CA ALA A 6 -11.37 17.64 12.43
C ALA A 6 -11.85 16.22 12.22
N THR A 7 -12.62 15.66 13.16
CA THR A 7 -13.22 14.34 13.01
C THR A 7 -14.17 14.29 11.82
N GLN A 8 -15.08 15.28 11.69
CA GLN A 8 -16.03 15.31 10.59
C GLN A 8 -15.34 15.44 9.22
N HIS A 9 -14.29 16.27 9.14
CA HIS A 9 -13.51 16.40 7.91
C HIS A 9 -12.82 15.09 7.51
N VAL A 10 -12.27 14.36 8.47
CA VAL A 10 -11.66 13.04 8.22
C VAL A 10 -12.72 12.05 7.70
N LEU A 11 -13.88 11.97 8.35
CA LEU A 11 -14.96 11.06 7.95
C LEU A 11 -15.53 11.40 6.57
N ASP A 12 -15.79 12.68 6.28
CA ASP A 12 -16.28 13.13 4.97
C ASP A 12 -15.28 12.76 3.85
N ARG A 13 -13.98 12.95 4.09
CA ARG A 13 -12.93 12.61 3.11
C ARG A 13 -12.79 11.10 2.91
N LEU A 14 -12.83 10.32 3.99
CA LEU A 14 -12.77 8.86 3.89
C LEU A 14 -14.01 8.30 3.14
N ASN A 15 -15.21 8.82 3.44
CA ASN A 15 -16.43 8.45 2.73
C ASN A 15 -16.43 8.87 1.25
N ALA A 16 -15.73 9.95 0.91
CA ALA A 16 -15.49 10.38 -0.48
C ALA A 16 -14.41 9.54 -1.20
N GLY A 17 -13.83 8.53 -0.55
CA GLY A 17 -12.88 7.58 -1.15
C GLY A 17 -11.42 8.04 -1.16
N TYR A 18 -11.07 9.08 -0.39
CA TYR A 18 -9.68 9.50 -0.24
C TYR A 18 -8.89 8.51 0.62
N MET A 19 -7.61 8.29 0.27
CA MET A 19 -6.73 7.40 1.03
C MET A 19 -6.32 8.05 2.37
N PRO A 20 -6.14 7.29 3.47
CA PRO A 20 -5.76 7.86 4.77
C PRO A 20 -4.51 8.75 4.73
N ASP A 21 -3.48 8.39 3.97
CA ASP A 21 -2.26 9.20 3.82
C ASP A 21 -2.50 10.55 3.13
N GLU A 22 -3.51 10.64 2.25
CA GLU A 22 -3.90 11.91 1.62
C GLU A 22 -4.62 12.82 2.62
N VAL A 23 -5.55 12.24 3.39
CA VAL A 23 -6.26 12.94 4.48
C VAL A 23 -5.26 13.46 5.52
N ILE A 24 -4.27 12.65 5.91
CA ILE A 24 -3.21 13.06 6.85
C ILE A 24 -2.42 14.26 6.30
N ARG A 25 -2.04 14.22 5.02
CA ARG A 25 -1.27 15.30 4.40
C ARG A 25 -2.09 16.60 4.31
N GLU A 26 -3.36 16.52 3.95
CA GLU A 26 -4.25 17.68 3.90
C GLU A 26 -4.51 18.26 5.29
N LEU A 27 -4.86 17.41 6.26
CA LEU A 27 -5.15 17.82 7.64
C LEU A 27 -3.90 18.40 8.32
N SER A 28 -2.70 17.87 8.03
CA SER A 28 -1.43 18.44 8.52
C SER A 28 -1.18 19.88 8.03
N ARG A 29 -1.58 20.18 6.79
CA ARG A 29 -1.47 21.54 6.23
C ARG A 29 -2.51 22.48 6.84
N LEU A 30 -3.74 22.00 7.02
CA LEU A 30 -4.83 22.79 7.61
C LEU A 30 -4.58 23.13 9.08
N LEU A 31 -4.04 22.18 9.84
CA LEU A 31 -3.79 22.32 11.28
C LEU A 31 -2.38 22.88 11.60
N ASN A 32 -1.53 23.04 10.59
CA ASN A 32 -0.10 23.37 10.76
C ASN A 32 0.58 22.48 11.81
N ALA A 33 0.27 21.18 11.78
CA ALA A 33 0.70 20.19 12.77
C ALA A 33 1.59 19.12 12.13
N SER A 34 2.44 18.47 12.93
CA SER A 34 3.29 17.38 12.44
C SER A 34 2.44 16.22 11.87
N PRO A 35 2.81 15.65 10.71
CA PRO A 35 2.10 14.51 10.10
C PRO A 35 1.94 13.30 11.04
N GLU A 36 2.86 13.10 11.98
CA GLU A 36 2.79 11.99 12.95
C GLU A 36 1.65 12.14 13.95
N ILE A 37 1.41 13.37 14.44
CA ILE A 37 0.32 13.69 15.38
C ILE A 37 -1.02 13.50 14.66
N VAL A 38 -1.09 14.01 13.43
CA VAL A 38 -2.27 13.88 12.57
C VAL A 38 -2.56 12.42 12.22
N ARG A 39 -1.53 11.61 11.93
CA ARG A 39 -1.70 10.17 11.68
C ARG A 39 -2.33 9.46 12.86
N ARG A 40 -1.83 9.66 14.09
CA ARG A 40 -2.42 9.06 15.30
C ARG A 40 -3.88 9.47 15.49
N PHE A 41 -4.21 10.73 15.22
CA PHE A 41 -5.59 11.21 15.27
C PHE A 41 -6.49 10.51 14.24
N VAL A 42 -6.04 10.42 12.97
CA VAL A 42 -6.80 9.76 11.90
C VAL A 42 -6.98 8.26 12.20
N ASP A 43 -5.93 7.57 12.66
CA ASP A 43 -5.99 6.15 13.03
C ASP A 43 -7.00 5.91 14.16
N HIS A 44 -7.04 6.81 15.16
CA HIS A 44 -8.01 6.74 16.25
C HIS A 44 -9.45 6.94 15.76
N VAL A 45 -9.69 7.92 14.88
CA VAL A 45 -11.02 8.15 14.29
C VAL A 45 -11.51 6.92 13.51
N ILE A 46 -10.64 6.32 12.70
CA ILE A 46 -10.96 5.10 11.93
C ILE A 46 -11.29 3.93 12.88
N ALA A 47 -10.49 3.75 13.94
CA ALA A 47 -10.75 2.70 14.94
C ALA A 47 -12.11 2.89 15.63
N THR A 48 -12.44 4.11 16.05
CA THR A 48 -13.73 4.40 16.70
C THR A 48 -14.92 4.19 15.77
N GLN A 49 -14.78 4.45 14.46
CA GLN A 49 -15.84 4.19 13.49
C GLN A 49 -16.08 2.69 13.28
N SER A 50 -15.02 1.89 13.29
CA SER A 50 -15.12 0.43 13.16
C SER A 50 -15.79 -0.22 14.37
N GLU A 51 -15.65 0.37 15.56
CA GLU A 51 -16.24 -0.13 16.80
C GLU A 51 -17.71 0.29 16.96
N ALA A 52 -18.10 1.44 16.37
CA ALA A 52 -19.48 1.92 16.35
C ALA A 52 -20.39 1.19 15.33
N ALA A 53 -19.85 0.26 14.54
CA ALA A 53 -20.69 -0.60 13.73
C ALA A 53 -21.55 -1.45 14.67
N PRO A 54 -22.89 -1.34 14.63
CA PRO A 54 -23.75 -2.14 15.49
C PRO A 54 -23.36 -3.61 15.30
N PRO A 55 -23.26 -4.39 16.39
CA PRO A 55 -22.96 -5.81 16.27
C PRO A 55 -23.93 -6.37 15.23
N THR A 56 -23.38 -6.95 14.18
CA THR A 56 -24.22 -7.62 13.18
C THR A 56 -25.08 -8.59 13.97
N PRO A 57 -26.43 -8.50 13.86
CA PRO A 57 -27.31 -9.36 14.62
C PRO A 57 -26.82 -10.79 14.40
N ASN A 58 -26.46 -11.44 15.50
CA ASN A 58 -25.99 -12.81 15.46
C ASN A 58 -27.10 -13.60 14.76
N PRO A 59 -26.84 -14.30 13.65
CA PRO A 59 -27.88 -15.02 12.92
C PRO A 59 -28.57 -16.12 13.77
N ALA A 60 -28.05 -16.39 14.98
CA ALA A 60 -28.68 -17.24 15.98
C ALA A 60 -29.76 -16.54 16.83
N ASP A 61 -29.82 -15.20 16.84
CA ASP A 61 -30.80 -14.41 17.61
C ASP A 61 -31.97 -13.90 16.73
N GLU A 62 -31.97 -14.20 15.43
CA GLU A 62 -33.20 -14.16 14.60
C GLU A 62 -34.07 -15.36 14.97
N GLU A 63 -34.75 -15.23 16.10
CA GLU A 63 -35.78 -16.15 16.57
C GLU A 63 -36.85 -16.32 15.49
N ASP A 64 -37.13 -17.58 15.22
CA ASP A 64 -37.81 -18.12 14.04
C ASP A 64 -39.29 -17.71 13.96
N ASP A 65 -39.55 -16.50 13.48
CA ASP A 65 -40.88 -16.01 13.08
C ASP A 65 -41.25 -16.44 11.65
N ARG A 66 -40.65 -17.53 11.13
CA ARG A 66 -41.06 -18.08 9.82
C ARG A 66 -42.35 -18.88 10.00
N PRO A 67 -43.39 -18.60 9.21
CA PRO A 67 -44.64 -19.37 9.24
C PRO A 67 -44.35 -20.87 9.04
N ASP A 68 -44.99 -21.74 9.82
CA ASP A 68 -44.75 -23.20 9.82
C ASP A 68 -44.78 -23.84 8.41
N TRP A 69 -45.54 -23.28 7.48
CA TRP A 69 -45.62 -23.77 6.10
C TRP A 69 -44.32 -23.57 5.29
N MET A 70 -43.44 -22.63 5.67
CA MET A 70 -42.12 -22.48 5.07
C MET A 70 -41.11 -23.50 5.60
N ARG A 71 -41.26 -23.98 6.86
CA ARG A 71 -40.42 -25.06 7.40
C ARG A 71 -40.63 -26.39 6.64
N SER A 72 -41.86 -26.67 6.21
CA SER A 72 -42.16 -27.91 5.46
C SER A 72 -41.54 -27.96 4.06
N MET A 73 -41.27 -26.83 3.40
CA MET A 73 -40.65 -26.85 2.06
C MET A 73 -39.12 -26.85 2.09
N ALA A 74 -38.50 -26.48 3.20
CA ALA A 74 -37.03 -26.45 3.32
C ALA A 74 -36.41 -27.83 3.61
N SER A 75 -37.20 -28.83 4.04
CA SER A 75 -36.68 -30.17 4.37
C SER A 75 -36.62 -31.16 3.20
N GLU A 76 -37.10 -30.82 2.00
CA GLU A 76 -37.22 -31.79 0.89
C GLU A 76 -36.20 -31.62 -0.24
N ALA A 77 -35.21 -30.73 -0.09
CA ALA A 77 -34.18 -30.52 -1.10
C ALA A 77 -32.77 -30.51 -0.49
N GLN A 78 -32.34 -31.66 0.03
CA GLN A 78 -30.94 -31.88 0.42
C GLN A 78 -30.33 -32.95 -0.51
N PRO A 79 -29.64 -32.56 -1.61
CA PRO A 79 -28.82 -33.50 -2.35
C PRO A 79 -27.59 -33.85 -1.53
N GLU A 80 -27.42 -35.15 -1.27
CA GLU A 80 -26.20 -35.75 -0.74
C GLU A 80 -25.03 -35.41 -1.67
N HIS A 81 -24.14 -34.51 -1.23
CA HIS A 81 -22.68 -34.46 -1.48
C HIS A 81 -22.20 -33.01 -1.24
N GLN A 82 -22.04 -32.63 0.02
CA GLN A 82 -21.17 -31.52 0.38
C GLN A 82 -19.76 -32.06 0.63
N PRO A 83 -18.73 -31.64 -0.12
CA PRO A 83 -17.35 -31.89 0.26
C PRO A 83 -17.04 -31.13 1.56
N GLU A 84 -16.30 -31.78 2.45
CA GLU A 84 -15.95 -31.26 3.78
C GLU A 84 -15.39 -29.83 3.72
N PRO A 85 -15.85 -28.92 4.60
CA PRO A 85 -15.26 -27.60 4.70
C PRO A 85 -13.85 -27.73 5.29
N ILE A 86 -12.85 -27.29 4.53
CA ILE A 86 -11.50 -27.05 5.04
C ILE A 86 -11.62 -25.96 6.12
N SER A 87 -11.50 -26.40 7.38
CA SER A 87 -11.47 -25.55 8.57
C SER A 87 -10.30 -24.58 8.51
N ASN A 88 -10.55 -23.37 8.05
CA ASN A 88 -9.70 -22.20 8.26
C ASN A 88 -10.23 -21.42 9.46
N GLN A 89 -10.14 -21.99 10.67
CA GLN A 89 -10.23 -21.17 11.87
C GLN A 89 -8.97 -20.31 11.98
N PRO A 90 -9.08 -18.97 12.03
CA PRO A 90 -7.98 -18.15 12.52
C PRO A 90 -7.75 -18.51 13.99
N ARG A 91 -6.53 -18.97 14.32
CA ARG A 91 -6.07 -19.11 15.71
C ARG A 91 -6.21 -17.75 16.40
N SER A 92 -7.24 -17.57 17.19
CA SER A 92 -7.32 -16.52 18.20
C SER A 92 -6.21 -16.78 19.23
N PHE A 93 -5.13 -16.01 19.13
CA PHE A 93 -4.17 -15.90 20.24
C PHE A 93 -4.86 -15.13 21.36
N ALA A 94 -5.41 -15.85 22.33
CA ALA A 94 -5.77 -15.28 23.62
C ALA A 94 -4.47 -14.91 24.34
N MET A 95 -4.05 -13.65 24.19
CA MET A 95 -2.93 -13.08 24.94
C MET A 95 -3.46 -12.63 26.31
N ASN A 96 -3.71 -13.60 27.20
CA ASN A 96 -3.80 -13.32 28.64
C ASN A 96 -2.36 -13.14 29.15
N GLY A 97 -1.87 -11.91 29.11
CA GLY A 97 -0.58 -11.54 29.63
C GLY A 97 -0.68 -10.15 30.25
N ASP A 98 -0.45 -10.09 31.56
CA ASP A 98 -0.40 -8.87 32.36
C ASP A 98 0.40 -7.77 31.66
N LEU A 99 -0.23 -6.61 31.48
CA LEU A 99 0.46 -5.42 30.99
C LEU A 99 1.56 -5.01 31.98
N PRO A 100 2.76 -4.65 31.51
CA PRO A 100 3.83 -4.18 32.37
C PRO A 100 3.42 -2.86 33.06
N PRO A 101 3.76 -2.67 34.36
CA PRO A 101 3.30 -1.55 35.20
C PRO A 101 3.74 -0.15 34.74
N GLY A 102 4.51 -0.04 33.66
CA GLY A 102 4.93 1.25 33.08
C GLY A 102 3.89 1.92 32.18
N LEU A 103 2.83 1.23 31.76
CA LEU A 103 1.82 1.76 30.81
C LEU A 103 0.56 2.31 31.49
N GLN A 104 0.35 2.05 32.78
CA GLN A 104 -0.77 2.61 33.55
C GLN A 104 -0.57 4.09 33.93
N ALA A 105 0.67 4.56 34.04
CA ALA A 105 0.96 5.95 34.42
C ALA A 105 0.76 7.00 33.30
N LEU A 106 0.33 6.58 32.10
CA LEU A 106 0.07 7.46 30.95
C LEU A 106 -1.43 7.63 30.65
N MET A 107 -2.31 6.97 31.40
CA MET A 107 -3.77 7.03 31.19
C MET A 107 -4.52 7.81 32.28
N ASP A 108 -3.82 8.43 33.23
CA ASP A 108 -4.42 9.38 34.18
C ASP A 108 -4.63 10.75 33.50
N GLU A 109 -5.77 10.88 32.81
CA GLU A 109 -6.32 12.15 32.25
C GLU A 109 -6.94 13.04 33.34
N ASP A 110 -6.15 13.54 34.31
CA ASP A 110 -6.69 14.56 35.24
C ASP A 110 -5.66 15.58 35.80
N SER A 111 -4.58 15.86 35.08
CA SER A 111 -3.63 16.92 35.49
C SER A 111 -3.16 17.81 34.33
N LEU A 112 -4.07 18.60 33.76
CA LEU A 112 -3.71 19.64 32.78
C LEU A 112 -4.40 20.98 33.10
N ASP A 113 -4.22 21.47 34.32
CA ASP A 113 -4.48 22.85 34.71
C ASP A 113 -3.29 23.43 35.51
N ALA A 114 -2.07 23.37 34.95
CA ALA A 114 -0.93 24.17 35.47
C ALA A 114 0.30 24.19 34.55
N VAL A 115 0.22 24.68 33.31
CA VAL A 115 1.42 25.24 32.65
C VAL A 115 1.04 26.44 31.78
N ALA A 116 1.10 27.61 32.41
CA ALA A 116 1.17 28.90 31.75
C ALA A 116 2.53 29.07 31.02
N PRO A 117 2.67 30.07 30.12
CA PRO A 117 3.55 30.02 28.96
C PRO A 117 4.99 30.43 29.28
N ALA A 118 5.96 29.66 28.79
CA ALA A 118 7.38 30.02 28.75
C ALA A 118 7.87 29.96 27.30
N VAL A 119 7.40 30.87 26.45
CA VAL A 119 7.95 31.09 25.10
C VAL A 119 8.08 32.59 24.86
N GLU A 120 8.97 33.23 25.61
CA GLU A 120 9.44 34.59 25.28
C GLU A 120 10.86 34.79 25.83
N SER A 121 11.85 34.05 25.30
CA SER A 121 13.28 34.26 25.59
C SER A 121 14.19 33.59 24.55
N ALA A 122 13.98 33.86 23.26
CA ALA A 122 14.86 33.39 22.17
C ALA A 122 15.29 34.53 21.22
N GLN A 123 15.45 35.74 21.75
CA GLN A 123 16.11 36.87 21.08
C GLN A 123 17.25 37.36 21.98
N GLY A 124 18.39 36.68 21.92
CA GLY A 124 19.52 37.02 22.78
C GLY A 124 20.73 36.12 22.57
N LEU A 125 21.13 35.88 21.32
CA LEU A 125 22.42 35.26 21.01
C LEU A 125 23.03 35.87 19.73
N ARG A 126 23.10 37.20 19.72
CA ARG A 126 24.02 37.97 18.87
C ARG A 126 24.99 38.62 19.84
N ASP A 127 26.21 38.10 19.87
CA ASP A 127 27.45 38.71 20.37
C ASP A 127 28.35 37.62 20.97
N LEU A 128 28.97 36.85 20.07
CA LEU A 128 30.17 36.08 20.41
C LEU A 128 31.39 36.93 20.03
N PRO A 129 32.27 37.26 20.99
CA PRO A 129 33.50 38.01 20.73
C PRO A 129 34.43 37.21 19.81
N LYS A 130 34.86 37.88 18.74
CA LYS A 130 35.96 37.45 17.88
C LYS A 130 37.26 37.95 18.51
N ASP A 131 37.89 37.21 19.40
CA ASP A 131 39.30 37.45 19.75
C ASP A 131 39.92 36.17 20.36
N ASP A 132 41.21 36.02 20.10
CA ASP A 132 42.16 35.08 20.71
C ASP A 132 42.24 33.64 20.16
N LEU A 133 42.84 33.52 18.97
CA LEU A 133 43.59 32.33 18.55
C LEU A 133 45.07 32.49 18.97
N PRO A 134 45.58 31.67 19.92
CA PRO A 134 47.01 31.63 20.18
C PRO A 134 47.75 30.98 19.01
N THR A 135 48.68 31.77 18.51
CA THR A 135 49.77 31.42 17.62
C THR A 135 50.72 30.43 18.29
N GLN A 136 51.19 29.46 17.48
CA GLN A 136 52.33 28.55 17.68
C GLN A 136 52.19 27.36 18.64
N ALA A 137 52.07 26.17 18.03
CA ALA A 137 52.90 25.03 18.41
C ALA A 137 53.56 24.47 17.14
N GLN A 138 54.87 24.35 17.26
CA GLN A 138 55.88 24.03 16.26
C GLN A 138 56.23 22.54 16.40
N PHE A 139 56.86 21.94 15.38
CA PHE A 139 57.46 20.58 15.34
C PHE A 139 56.45 19.41 15.21
N VAL A 140 56.64 18.39 14.36
CA VAL A 140 57.83 17.74 13.78
C VAL A 140 57.48 17.26 12.36
N ALA A 141 58.41 17.37 11.40
CA ALA A 141 58.28 16.75 10.09
C ALA A 141 58.47 15.22 10.20
N PRO A 142 57.49 14.38 9.76
CA PRO A 142 57.73 12.96 9.56
C PRO A 142 58.41 12.76 8.20
N SER A 143 59.68 12.35 8.25
CA SER A 143 60.44 11.90 7.11
C SER A 143 59.79 10.67 6.47
N ALA A 144 59.52 10.77 5.17
CA ALA A 144 59.73 9.75 4.15
C ALA A 144 59.49 8.27 4.53
N GLU A 145 58.23 7.85 4.57
CA GLU A 145 57.82 6.45 4.33
C GLU A 145 56.46 6.47 3.58
N THR A 146 56.48 6.88 2.31
CA THR A 146 55.26 6.99 1.49
C THR A 146 55.43 6.22 0.17
N GLU A 147 55.67 4.91 0.22
CA GLU A 147 55.64 4.07 -1.00
C GLU A 147 54.92 2.72 -0.85
N ASN A 148 54.38 2.35 0.33
CA ASN A 148 53.72 1.04 0.52
C ASN A 148 52.20 1.08 0.79
N SER A 149 51.54 2.24 0.71
CA SER A 149 50.11 2.37 1.06
C SER A 149 49.12 2.23 -0.12
N GLU A 150 49.59 2.17 -1.37
CA GLU A 150 48.71 2.02 -2.53
C GLU A 150 48.33 0.56 -2.84
N ALA A 151 49.11 -0.42 -2.35
CA ALA A 151 48.85 -1.84 -2.63
C ALA A 151 47.74 -2.45 -1.75
N GLU A 152 47.58 -2.03 -0.49
CA GLU A 152 46.51 -2.56 0.39
C GLU A 152 45.11 -2.00 0.07
N ASN A 153 45.02 -0.81 -0.55
CA ASN A 153 43.73 -0.19 -0.86
C ASN A 153 43.00 -0.89 -2.04
N GLN A 154 43.73 -1.61 -2.90
CA GLN A 154 43.12 -2.31 -4.03
C GLN A 154 42.44 -3.62 -3.63
N THR A 155 42.96 -4.33 -2.64
CA THR A 155 42.41 -5.63 -2.20
C THR A 155 41.05 -5.48 -1.49
N GLN A 156 40.84 -4.37 -0.78
CA GLN A 156 39.57 -4.13 -0.06
C GLN A 156 38.43 -3.66 -0.97
N LYS A 157 38.75 -3.06 -2.14
CA LYS A 157 37.75 -2.52 -3.06
C LYS A 157 36.96 -3.62 -3.79
N VAL A 158 37.61 -4.75 -4.09
CA VAL A 158 37.00 -5.87 -4.82
C VAL A 158 35.89 -6.54 -3.98
N ASP A 159 36.08 -6.65 -2.67
CA ASP A 159 35.13 -7.31 -1.75
C ASP A 159 33.84 -6.48 -1.54
N LEU A 160 33.94 -5.15 -1.61
CA LEU A 160 32.77 -4.25 -1.48
C LEU A 160 31.81 -4.33 -2.67
N GLU A 161 32.33 -4.56 -3.87
CA GLU A 161 31.53 -4.64 -5.10
C GLU A 161 30.78 -5.97 -5.17
N GLU A 162 31.45 -7.08 -4.83
CA GLU A 162 30.82 -8.40 -4.69
C GLU A 162 29.74 -8.41 -3.59
N LEU A 163 30.00 -7.77 -2.45
CA LEU A 163 29.00 -7.61 -1.40
C LEU A 163 27.80 -6.76 -1.86
N ALA A 164 28.02 -5.73 -2.68
CA ALA A 164 26.95 -4.92 -3.25
C ALA A 164 26.10 -5.73 -4.24
N GLU A 165 26.71 -6.57 -5.07
CA GLU A 165 26.01 -7.49 -5.97
C GLU A 165 25.20 -8.53 -5.19
N TYR A 166 25.77 -9.10 -4.12
CA TYR A 166 25.05 -10.00 -3.22
C TYR A 166 23.80 -9.34 -2.61
N VAL A 167 23.95 -8.12 -2.09
CA VAL A 167 22.81 -7.34 -1.55
C VAL A 167 21.78 -7.07 -2.63
N LEU A 168 22.21 -6.72 -3.85
CA LEU A 168 21.32 -6.48 -4.99
C LEU A 168 20.53 -7.75 -5.36
N LEU A 169 21.19 -8.91 -5.36
CA LEU A 169 20.56 -10.20 -5.61
C LEU A 169 19.53 -10.57 -4.53
N GLN A 170 19.80 -10.27 -3.25
CA GLN A 170 18.83 -10.50 -2.17
C GLN A 170 17.65 -9.53 -2.23
N LEU A 171 17.89 -8.27 -2.61
CA LEU A 171 16.83 -7.27 -2.83
C LEU A 171 15.92 -7.66 -4.01
N SER A 172 16.48 -8.22 -5.10
CA SER A 172 15.67 -8.68 -6.24
C SER A 172 14.75 -9.85 -5.90
N ARG A 173 15.14 -10.68 -4.92
CA ARG A 173 14.33 -11.79 -4.37
C ARG A 173 13.25 -11.36 -3.37
N LYS A 174 13.02 -10.05 -3.18
CA LYS A 174 12.03 -9.49 -2.25
C LYS A 174 12.19 -9.95 -0.79
N ARG A 175 13.42 -10.25 -0.34
CA ARG A 175 13.66 -10.51 1.10
C ARG A 175 13.41 -9.26 1.94
N ARG A 176 13.04 -9.45 3.21
CA ARG A 176 12.84 -8.34 4.15
C ARG A 176 14.17 -7.62 4.38
N HIS A 177 14.13 -6.30 4.55
CA HIS A 177 15.32 -5.48 4.70
C HIS A 177 16.21 -5.95 5.87
N ASN A 178 15.60 -6.30 7.00
CA ASN A 178 16.33 -6.74 8.20
C ASN A 178 17.09 -8.05 7.95
N ASP A 179 16.50 -9.03 7.27
CA ASP A 179 17.16 -10.30 6.93
C ASP A 179 18.40 -10.08 6.04
N ILE A 180 18.34 -9.09 5.14
CA ILE A 180 19.47 -8.73 4.28
C ILE A 180 20.58 -8.08 5.11
N VAL A 181 20.22 -7.18 6.04
CA VAL A 181 21.18 -6.52 6.94
C VAL A 181 21.86 -7.56 7.85
N GLU A 182 21.09 -8.50 8.39
CA GLU A 182 21.61 -9.62 9.19
C GLU A 182 22.58 -10.49 8.39
N ALA A 183 22.22 -10.86 7.15
CA ALA A 183 23.11 -11.62 6.29
C ALA A 183 24.42 -10.88 5.99
N VAL A 184 24.38 -9.56 5.78
CA VAL A 184 25.57 -8.74 5.57
C VAL A 184 26.41 -8.66 6.85
N CYS A 185 25.79 -8.51 8.02
CA CYS A 185 26.49 -8.55 9.30
C CYS A 185 27.22 -9.88 9.50
N ASN A 186 26.57 -11.01 9.22
CA ASN A 186 27.16 -12.34 9.38
C ASN A 186 28.32 -12.57 8.40
N HIS A 187 28.25 -12.03 7.17
CA HIS A 187 29.30 -12.20 6.16
C HIS A 187 30.53 -11.32 6.40
N THR A 188 30.35 -10.12 6.96
CA THR A 188 31.41 -9.10 7.06
C THR A 188 31.91 -8.84 8.49
N GLY A 189 31.18 -9.33 9.50
CA GLY A 189 31.40 -8.95 10.90
C GLY A 189 31.06 -7.49 11.22
N TRP A 190 30.40 -6.75 10.32
CA TRP A 190 30.05 -5.35 10.57
C TRP A 190 28.95 -5.21 11.62
N HIS A 191 29.02 -4.12 12.40
CA HIS A 191 27.90 -3.71 13.24
C HIS A 191 26.63 -3.40 12.41
N TRP A 192 25.48 -3.75 12.97
CA TRP A 192 24.15 -3.59 12.38
C TRP A 192 23.94 -2.22 11.72
N ASN A 193 24.22 -1.13 12.43
CA ASN A 193 24.04 0.24 11.92
C ASN A 193 24.87 0.52 10.64
N LYS A 194 26.07 -0.06 10.53
CA LYS A 194 26.95 0.10 9.36
C LYS A 194 26.40 -0.71 8.18
N ALA A 195 26.00 -1.95 8.41
CA ALA A 195 25.37 -2.81 7.41
C ALA A 195 24.05 -2.22 6.90
N GLN A 196 23.20 -1.71 7.79
CA GLN A 196 21.93 -1.06 7.43
C GLN A 196 22.15 0.14 6.51
N ARG A 197 23.09 1.04 6.84
CA ARG A 197 23.45 2.18 5.99
C ARG A 197 24.04 1.76 4.65
N PHE A 198 24.77 0.65 4.61
CA PHE A 198 25.31 0.09 3.37
C PHE A 198 24.18 -0.45 2.49
N VAL A 199 23.31 -1.32 3.02
CA VAL A 199 22.15 -1.87 2.28
C VAL A 199 21.24 -0.74 1.79
N ALA A 200 21.00 0.29 2.61
CA ALA A 200 20.22 1.46 2.20
C ALA A 200 20.85 2.20 1.01
N ARG A 201 22.18 2.42 1.03
CA ARG A 201 22.91 3.05 -0.09
C ARG A 201 22.90 2.19 -1.36
N VAL A 202 23.08 0.88 -1.24
CA VAL A 202 23.00 -0.03 -2.38
C VAL A 202 21.61 -0.02 -2.99
N LYS A 203 20.57 0.00 -2.14
CA LYS A 203 19.16 0.08 -2.57
C LYS A 203 18.84 1.39 -3.29
N THR A 204 19.29 2.53 -2.78
CA THR A 204 19.03 3.83 -3.43
C THR A 204 19.81 3.96 -4.74
N LYS A 205 21.08 3.54 -4.77
CA LYS A 205 21.93 3.61 -5.97
C LYS A 205 21.43 2.69 -7.10
N ASN A 206 20.80 1.57 -6.77
CA ASN A 206 20.28 0.61 -7.74
C ASN A 206 18.75 0.60 -7.82
N HIS A 207 18.08 1.64 -7.34
CA HIS A 207 16.62 1.68 -7.31
C HIS A 207 16.03 1.48 -8.71
N ASP A 208 16.62 2.14 -9.71
CA ASP A 208 16.17 2.09 -11.10
C ASP A 208 16.36 0.69 -11.71
N LYS A 209 17.50 0.03 -11.42
CA LYS A 209 17.76 -1.35 -11.85
C LYS A 209 16.75 -2.33 -11.25
N LEU A 210 16.43 -2.17 -9.96
CA LEU A 210 15.47 -3.05 -9.26
C LEU A 210 14.03 -2.85 -9.76
N GLN A 211 13.64 -1.62 -10.11
CA GLN A 211 12.30 -1.35 -10.66
C GLN A 211 12.14 -1.84 -12.10
N SER A 212 13.21 -1.82 -12.91
CA SER A 212 13.15 -2.21 -14.33
C SER A 212 12.61 -3.63 -14.57
N GLY A 213 12.85 -4.56 -13.63
CA GLY A 213 12.38 -5.95 -13.73
C GLY A 213 10.88 -6.12 -13.50
N GLN A 214 10.28 -5.32 -12.60
CA GLN A 214 8.85 -5.42 -12.30
C GLN A 214 7.98 -4.81 -13.41
N ASN A 215 8.46 -3.74 -14.05
CA ASN A 215 7.73 -3.07 -15.13
C ASN A 215 7.47 -3.98 -16.33
N ARG A 216 8.35 -4.94 -16.64
CA ARG A 216 8.14 -5.88 -17.75
C ARG A 216 6.91 -6.76 -17.56
N VAL A 217 6.69 -7.27 -16.35
CA VAL A 217 5.53 -8.13 -16.06
C VAL A 217 4.22 -7.33 -16.18
N LEU A 218 4.20 -6.10 -15.69
CA LEU A 218 3.06 -5.18 -15.84
C LEU A 218 2.73 -4.91 -17.31
N ILE A 219 3.74 -4.73 -18.17
CA ILE A 219 3.54 -4.56 -19.61
C ILE A 219 2.89 -5.81 -20.23
N PHE A 220 3.35 -7.02 -19.90
CA PHE A 220 2.73 -8.25 -20.40
C PHE A 220 1.28 -8.42 -19.94
N ILE A 221 0.98 -8.11 -18.67
CA ILE A 221 -0.38 -8.11 -18.15
C ILE A 221 -1.24 -7.09 -18.90
N GLY A 222 -0.74 -5.88 -19.12
CA GLY A 222 -1.43 -4.83 -19.88
C GLY A 222 -1.76 -5.27 -21.31
N ILE A 223 -0.80 -5.89 -22.02
CA ILE A 223 -1.02 -6.44 -23.37
C ILE A 223 -2.10 -7.53 -23.32
N GLY A 224 -2.06 -8.42 -22.33
CA GLY A 224 -3.08 -9.45 -22.14
C GLY A 224 -4.49 -8.88 -21.98
N ILE A 225 -4.64 -7.84 -21.14
CA ILE A 225 -5.93 -7.16 -20.92
C ILE A 225 -6.43 -6.51 -22.22
N ILE A 226 -5.55 -5.87 -23.00
CA ILE A 226 -5.91 -5.28 -24.29
C ILE A 226 -6.41 -6.35 -25.27
N LEU A 227 -5.72 -7.49 -25.36
CA LEU A 227 -6.12 -8.60 -26.25
C LEU A 227 -7.48 -9.19 -25.84
N ILE A 228 -7.70 -9.40 -24.55
CA ILE A 228 -8.98 -9.89 -24.02
C ILE A 228 -10.09 -8.86 -24.33
N GLY A 229 -9.85 -7.58 -24.04
CA GLY A 229 -10.78 -6.50 -24.33
C GLY A 229 -11.12 -6.40 -25.82
N LEU A 230 -10.15 -6.62 -26.70
CA LEU A 230 -10.33 -6.66 -28.15
C LEU A 230 -11.24 -7.80 -28.59
N VAL A 231 -11.03 -9.02 -28.08
CA VAL A 231 -11.90 -10.17 -28.40
C VAL A 231 -13.33 -9.91 -27.93
N ILE A 232 -13.51 -9.38 -26.72
CA ILE A 232 -14.83 -9.03 -26.18
C ILE A 232 -15.50 -7.95 -27.04
N ALA A 233 -14.78 -6.91 -27.43
CA ALA A 233 -15.29 -5.83 -28.27
C ALA A 233 -15.72 -6.34 -29.65
N ILE A 234 -14.89 -7.16 -30.31
CA ILE A 234 -15.22 -7.76 -31.62
C ILE A 234 -16.48 -8.63 -31.52
N ASN A 235 -16.57 -9.48 -30.49
CA ASN A 235 -17.74 -10.34 -30.29
C ASN A 235 -19.02 -9.51 -30.04
N GLY A 236 -18.92 -8.44 -29.24
CA GLY A 236 -20.04 -7.53 -29.00
C GLY A 236 -20.50 -6.83 -30.28
N ILE A 237 -19.56 -6.29 -31.08
CA ILE A 237 -19.85 -5.63 -32.37
C ILE A 237 -20.46 -6.63 -33.36
N ALA A 238 -19.91 -7.84 -33.46
CA ALA A 238 -20.44 -8.89 -34.32
C ALA A 238 -21.88 -9.27 -33.92
N GLY A 239 -22.16 -9.35 -32.61
CA GLY A 239 -23.51 -9.54 -32.09
C GLY A 239 -24.49 -8.46 -32.54
N ILE A 240 -24.08 -7.18 -32.45
CA ILE A 240 -24.88 -6.04 -32.89
C ILE A 240 -25.14 -6.10 -34.42
N VAL A 241 -24.12 -6.41 -35.22
CA VAL A 241 -24.28 -6.53 -36.69
C VAL A 241 -25.20 -7.69 -37.06
N ASN A 242 -25.07 -8.84 -36.39
CA ASN A 242 -25.96 -9.98 -36.61
C ASN A 242 -27.40 -9.65 -36.24
N TYR A 243 -27.61 -8.91 -35.15
CA TYR A 243 -28.93 -8.41 -34.78
C TYR A 243 -29.50 -7.46 -35.84
N ALA A 244 -28.71 -6.52 -36.35
CA ALA A 244 -29.15 -5.59 -37.40
C ALA A 244 -29.57 -6.34 -38.68
N LYS A 245 -28.85 -7.41 -39.06
CA LYS A 245 -29.22 -8.28 -40.19
C LYS A 245 -30.53 -9.00 -39.92
N LEU A 246 -30.71 -9.58 -38.74
CA LEU A 246 -31.97 -10.24 -38.35
C LEU A 246 -33.15 -9.26 -38.33
N ALA A 247 -32.95 -8.04 -37.83
CA ALA A 247 -33.95 -6.98 -37.85
C ALA A 247 -34.31 -6.52 -39.27
N ALA A 248 -33.36 -6.54 -40.20
CA ALA A 248 -33.63 -6.28 -41.62
C ALA A 248 -34.47 -7.40 -42.26
N LEU A 249 -34.17 -8.66 -41.94
CA LEU A 249 -34.93 -9.84 -42.41
C LEU A 249 -36.32 -9.92 -41.77
N ALA A 250 -36.48 -9.43 -40.54
CA ALA A 250 -37.78 -9.36 -39.87
C ALA A 250 -38.81 -8.51 -40.64
N LYS A 251 -38.35 -7.54 -41.45
CA LYS A 251 -39.24 -6.74 -42.30
C LYS A 251 -39.91 -7.58 -43.40
N THR A 252 -39.26 -8.64 -43.86
CA THR A 252 -39.80 -9.55 -44.88
C THR A 252 -40.51 -10.76 -44.28
N ASN A 253 -40.12 -11.18 -43.07
CA ASN A 253 -40.77 -12.28 -42.37
C ASN A 253 -40.90 -12.00 -40.85
N PRO A 254 -42.10 -11.62 -40.36
CA PRO A 254 -42.30 -11.22 -38.96
C PRO A 254 -42.11 -12.37 -37.97
N ALA A 255 -42.15 -13.64 -38.41
CA ALA A 255 -41.91 -14.81 -37.56
C ALA A 255 -40.49 -14.82 -36.96
N VAL A 256 -39.52 -14.15 -37.60
CA VAL A 256 -38.13 -14.07 -37.13
C VAL A 256 -38.00 -13.23 -35.85
N LEU A 257 -38.89 -12.25 -35.61
CA LEU A 257 -38.83 -11.37 -34.42
C LEU A 257 -39.12 -12.09 -33.12
N LEU A 258 -39.93 -13.15 -33.14
CA LEU A 258 -40.32 -13.87 -31.93
C LEU A 258 -39.15 -14.60 -31.27
N ASN A 259 -38.06 -14.84 -32.01
CA ASN A 259 -36.90 -15.58 -31.53
C ASN A 259 -35.72 -14.71 -31.11
N VAL A 260 -35.83 -13.37 -31.26
CA VAL A 260 -34.71 -12.49 -30.90
C VAL A 260 -34.95 -11.90 -29.51
N SER A 261 -34.15 -12.35 -28.54
CA SER A 261 -34.27 -11.84 -27.17
C SER A 261 -33.72 -10.40 -27.07
N PRO A 262 -34.50 -9.44 -26.53
CA PRO A 262 -33.99 -8.08 -26.30
C PRO A 262 -32.77 -8.05 -25.38
N GLN A 263 -32.66 -9.03 -24.48
CA GLN A 263 -31.54 -9.20 -23.57
C GLN A 263 -30.21 -9.37 -24.32
N ALA A 264 -30.18 -10.10 -25.43
CA ALA A 264 -28.95 -10.33 -26.20
C ALA A 264 -28.36 -9.02 -26.75
N ILE A 265 -29.19 -8.04 -27.10
CA ILE A 265 -28.75 -6.72 -27.58
C ILE A 265 -28.06 -5.97 -26.44
N ILE A 266 -28.70 -5.92 -25.27
CA ILE A 266 -28.18 -5.21 -24.09
C ILE A 266 -26.84 -5.83 -23.67
N PHE A 267 -26.75 -7.15 -23.61
CA PHE A 267 -25.49 -7.85 -23.31
C PHE A 267 -24.41 -7.56 -24.35
N SER A 268 -24.73 -7.55 -25.64
CA SER A 268 -23.76 -7.26 -26.71
C SER A 268 -23.25 -5.82 -26.65
N LEU A 269 -24.13 -4.86 -26.34
CA LEU A 269 -23.78 -3.46 -26.18
C LEU A 269 -22.90 -3.25 -24.93
N ALA A 270 -23.31 -3.82 -23.80
CA ALA A 270 -22.53 -3.77 -22.56
C ALA A 270 -21.15 -4.40 -22.75
N ALA A 271 -21.07 -5.59 -23.36
CA ALA A 271 -19.80 -6.25 -23.67
C ALA A 271 -18.90 -5.38 -24.56
N SER A 272 -19.47 -4.72 -25.58
CA SER A 272 -18.70 -3.81 -26.45
C SER A 272 -18.10 -2.65 -25.67
N ILE A 273 -18.90 -2.00 -24.82
CA ILE A 273 -18.45 -0.87 -23.99
C ILE A 273 -17.36 -1.33 -23.01
N THR A 274 -17.57 -2.46 -22.33
CA THR A 274 -16.57 -3.03 -21.41
C THR A 274 -15.26 -3.37 -22.14
N GLY A 275 -15.33 -4.01 -23.31
CA GLY A 275 -14.15 -4.35 -24.11
C GLY A 275 -13.35 -3.11 -24.53
N ILE A 276 -14.04 -2.05 -25.00
CA ILE A 276 -13.40 -0.78 -25.34
C ILE A 276 -12.77 -0.14 -24.10
N GLY A 277 -13.47 -0.14 -22.97
CA GLY A 277 -12.94 0.37 -21.70
C GLY A 277 -11.66 -0.34 -21.27
N MET A 278 -11.61 -1.67 -21.40
CA MET A 278 -10.41 -2.46 -21.12
C MET A 278 -9.24 -2.11 -22.04
N ILE A 279 -9.49 -1.87 -23.33
CA ILE A 279 -8.45 -1.45 -24.28
C ILE A 279 -7.87 -0.09 -23.88
N ILE A 280 -8.73 0.91 -23.61
CA ILE A 280 -8.31 2.27 -23.24
C ILE A 280 -7.56 2.25 -21.90
N GLY A 281 -8.10 1.55 -20.90
CA GLY A 281 -7.48 1.42 -19.58
C GLY A 281 -6.13 0.70 -19.65
N GLY A 282 -6.04 -0.39 -20.42
CA GLY A 282 -4.79 -1.11 -20.65
C GLY A 282 -3.75 -0.25 -21.37
N ALA A 283 -4.13 0.46 -22.42
CA ALA A 283 -3.23 1.36 -23.16
C ALA A 283 -2.74 2.51 -22.28
N TYR A 284 -3.61 3.11 -21.46
CA TYR A 284 -3.23 4.16 -20.51
C TYR A 284 -2.26 3.63 -19.45
N GLY A 285 -2.51 2.44 -18.90
CA GLY A 285 -1.63 1.81 -17.93
C GLY A 285 -0.22 1.54 -18.48
N ILE A 286 -0.13 1.03 -19.71
CA ILE A 286 1.15 0.83 -20.40
C ILE A 286 1.84 2.17 -20.66
N GLY A 287 1.12 3.16 -21.19
CA GLY A 287 1.68 4.49 -21.47
C GLY A 287 2.26 5.16 -20.23
N ARG A 288 1.56 5.07 -19.09
CA ARG A 288 2.05 5.57 -17.80
C ARG A 288 3.27 4.77 -17.29
N SER A 289 3.29 3.46 -17.48
CA SER A 289 4.44 2.61 -17.10
C SER A 289 5.69 2.91 -17.92
N LEU A 290 5.52 3.32 -19.19
CA LEU A 290 6.62 3.76 -20.05
C LEU A 290 7.09 5.18 -19.72
N ALA A 291 6.19 6.08 -19.33
CA ALA A 291 6.54 7.45 -18.96
C ALA A 291 7.34 7.57 -17.64
N ASN A 292 7.27 6.54 -16.79
CA ASN A 292 8.00 6.46 -15.53
C ASN A 292 9.34 5.70 -15.64
N GLN A 293 9.74 5.27 -16.84
CA GLN A 293 11.05 4.67 -17.12
C GLN A 293 12.01 5.73 -17.66
#